data_AF-A0A6C7E905-F1
#
_entry.id   AF-A0A6C7E905-F1
#
_cell.length_a   1.000
_cell.length_b   1.000
_cell.length_c   1.000
_cell.angle_alpha   90.00
_cell.angle_beta   90.00
_cell.angle_gamma   90.00
#
_symmetry.space_group_name_H-M   'P 1'
#
loop_
_entity.id
_entity.type
_entity.pdbx_description
1 polymer ?
#
loop_
_entity_poly.entity_id
_entity_poly.type
_entity_poly.pdbx_seq_one_letter_code
_entity_poly.pdbx_strand_id
1 'polypeptide(L)'
;MSARDDAKEGFGGLADVRAAVNEIAGFRNALDGRIVDVAVWLLTHDEWRGTGLHKPEQFLAFRFGIGVAAGRRYVDVARRADELPASVDALRSGELSLDQLMPIVRRVPAWADDQVLSLSKRLTVGQINAVINKYNFERSGLPDDSIISEDLIISDAERNETQPTETPSPRPVEVPDRCWMGVGDDGRWRLRLETTPEVGLTIQNAVDEARDRIFRDTANFVSEAEHRRARDRSSRRATAGGDRRAHHLRRHAHAGVPPQRGADLGRAYSAHRSGPYPQGGAAA
;
A
#
# COMPACT_ATOMS: atom_id res chain seq x y z
N MET A 1 3.61 -1.55 50.61
CA MET A 1 4.50 -1.86 49.46
C MET A 1 3.90 -3.08 48.77
N SER A 2 3.44 -3.07 47.53
CA SER A 2 3.78 -2.22 46.41
C SER A 2 2.60 -2.17 45.41
N ALA A 3 2.41 -0.99 44.82
CA ALA A 3 1.79 -0.68 43.52
C ALA A 3 0.52 -1.43 43.07
N ARG A 4 -0.63 -0.80 43.35
CA ARG A 4 -1.69 -0.65 42.35
C ARG A 4 -1.19 0.38 41.32
N ASP A 5 -1.18 0.01 40.05
CA ASP A 5 -1.66 0.80 38.91
C ASP A 5 -1.13 0.15 37.63
N ASP A 6 -1.77 -0.94 37.24
CA ASP A 6 -1.74 -1.43 35.88
C ASP A 6 -2.40 -0.35 35.02
N ALA A 7 -1.58 0.55 34.46
CA ALA A 7 -1.99 1.51 33.44
C ALA A 7 -2.64 0.72 32.30
N LYS A 8 -3.97 0.81 32.20
CA LYS A 8 -4.70 0.23 31.07
C LYS A 8 -4.23 0.94 29.81
N GLU A 9 -3.42 0.27 29.00
CA GLU A 9 -3.14 0.61 27.60
C GLU A 9 -4.44 0.51 26.77
N GLY A 10 -5.35 1.46 26.97
CA GLY A 10 -6.61 1.57 26.25
C GLY A 10 -6.93 3.03 25.97
N PHE A 11 -7.91 3.26 25.11
CA PHE A 11 -8.38 4.62 24.84
C PHE A 11 -8.84 5.29 26.14
N GLY A 12 -8.26 6.45 26.48
CA GLY A 12 -8.54 7.21 27.69
C GLY A 12 -9.90 7.92 27.69
N GLY A 13 -10.60 7.91 26.55
CA GLY A 13 -11.96 8.41 26.41
C GLY A 13 -12.42 8.50 24.95
N LEU A 14 -13.61 9.04 24.74
CA LEU A 14 -14.20 9.20 23.39
C LEU A 14 -13.35 10.12 22.48
N ALA A 15 -12.69 11.13 23.06
CA ALA A 15 -11.79 12.02 22.31
C ALA A 15 -10.62 11.24 21.69
N ASP A 16 -9.98 10.36 22.46
CA ASP A 16 -8.89 9.51 21.97
C ASP A 16 -9.36 8.53 20.90
N VAL A 17 -10.54 7.94 21.09
CA VAL A 17 -11.17 7.07 20.07
C VAL A 17 -11.42 7.84 18.78
N ARG A 18 -11.97 9.07 18.86
CA ARG A 18 -12.24 9.91 17.69
C ARG A 18 -10.95 10.29 16.96
N ALA A 19 -9.91 10.68 17.70
CA ALA A 19 -8.61 10.99 17.11
C ALA A 19 -8.02 9.77 16.38
N ALA A 20 -8.03 8.60 17.02
CA ALA A 20 -7.57 7.35 16.41
C ALA A 20 -8.39 6.96 15.19
N VAL A 21 -9.72 7.09 15.24
CA VAL A 21 -10.60 6.79 14.09
C VAL A 21 -10.29 7.71 12.91
N ASN A 22 -10.14 9.02 13.14
CA ASN A 22 -9.85 9.98 12.07
C ASN A 22 -8.50 9.71 11.41
N GLU A 23 -7.48 9.38 12.21
CA GLU A 23 -6.16 9.01 11.71
C GLU A 23 -6.20 7.71 10.88
N ILE A 24 -6.79 6.65 11.43
CA ILE A 24 -6.93 5.36 10.74
C ILE A 24 -7.74 5.52 9.45
N ALA A 25 -8.79 6.35 9.46
CA ALA A 25 -9.58 6.64 8.27
C ALA A 25 -8.73 7.31 7.19
N GLY A 26 -7.92 8.32 7.54
CA GLY A 26 -7.01 8.98 6.60
C GLY A 26 -6.03 8.00 5.95
N PHE A 27 -5.40 7.13 6.75
CA PHE A 27 -4.50 6.10 6.23
C PHE A 27 -5.21 5.08 5.35
N ARG A 28 -6.38 4.60 5.77
CA ARG A 28 -7.19 3.66 4.99
C ARG A 28 -7.55 4.26 3.62
N ASN A 29 -8.03 5.50 3.60
CA ASN A 29 -8.44 6.19 2.38
C ASN A 29 -7.25 6.33 1.41
N ALA A 30 -6.08 6.75 1.90
CA ALA A 30 -4.87 6.86 1.08
C ALA A 30 -4.41 5.50 0.54
N LEU A 31 -4.53 4.43 1.34
CA LEU A 31 -4.26 3.05 0.88
C LEU A 31 -5.25 2.62 -0.20
N ASP A 32 -6.54 2.93 -0.04
CA ASP A 32 -7.55 2.69 -1.07
C ASP A 32 -7.20 3.43 -2.38
N GLY A 33 -6.70 4.67 -2.29
CA GLY A 33 -6.18 5.43 -3.43
C GLY A 33 -5.02 4.74 -4.15
N ARG A 34 -4.07 4.16 -3.40
CA ARG A 34 -2.98 3.38 -4.00
C ARG A 34 -3.48 2.10 -4.69
N ILE A 35 -4.55 1.48 -4.18
CA ILE A 35 -5.19 0.33 -4.85
C ILE A 35 -5.84 0.79 -6.16
N VAL A 36 -6.43 1.99 -6.21
CA VAL A 36 -6.93 2.59 -7.45
C VAL A 36 -5.80 2.78 -8.47
N ASP A 37 -4.62 3.26 -8.07
CA ASP A 37 -3.48 3.40 -8.99
C ASP A 37 -3.03 2.05 -9.57
N VAL A 38 -3.02 1.00 -8.75
CA VAL A 38 -2.80 -0.37 -9.23
C VAL A 38 -3.88 -0.77 -10.23
N ALA A 39 -5.15 -0.48 -9.94
CA ALA A 39 -6.26 -0.78 -10.84
C ALA A 39 -6.18 -0.01 -12.17
N VAL A 40 -5.71 1.24 -12.19
CA VAL A 40 -5.43 2.02 -13.41
C VAL A 40 -4.38 1.31 -14.26
N TRP A 41 -3.30 0.84 -13.64
CA TRP A 41 -2.27 0.07 -14.33
C TRP A 41 -2.83 -1.24 -14.91
N LEU A 42 -3.64 -1.98 -14.14
CA LEU A 42 -4.28 -3.23 -14.59
C LEU A 42 -5.25 -3.03 -15.76
N LEU A 43 -5.85 -1.85 -15.92
CA LEU A 43 -6.75 -1.54 -17.04
C LEU A 43 -6.02 -1.35 -18.37
N THR A 44 -4.72 -1.06 -18.33
CA THR A 44 -3.89 -0.76 -19.52
C THR A 44 -2.91 -1.87 -19.88
N HIS A 45 -2.80 -2.90 -19.03
CA HIS A 45 -1.90 -4.03 -19.19
C HIS A 45 -2.68 -5.33 -19.06
N ASP A 46 -2.20 -6.42 -19.66
CA ASP A 46 -2.86 -7.74 -19.59
C ASP A 46 -1.95 -8.84 -19.00
N GLU A 47 -0.70 -8.53 -18.64
CA GLU A 47 0.29 -9.50 -18.12
C GLU A 47 -0.10 -10.15 -16.79
N TRP A 48 -1.01 -9.54 -16.05
CA TRP A 48 -1.54 -10.05 -14.80
C TRP A 48 -2.57 -11.18 -15.00
N ARG A 49 -3.06 -11.38 -16.23
CA ARG A 49 -4.06 -12.41 -16.53
C ARG A 49 -3.46 -13.80 -16.36
N GLY A 50 -4.28 -14.73 -15.87
CA GLY A 50 -3.88 -16.11 -15.63
C GLY A 50 -5.09 -17.04 -15.58
N THR A 51 -4.85 -18.31 -15.25
CA THR A 51 -5.92 -19.30 -15.13
C THR A 51 -6.94 -18.87 -14.06
N GLY A 52 -8.18 -18.60 -14.49
CA GLY A 52 -9.27 -18.12 -13.62
C GLY A 52 -9.26 -16.63 -13.30
N LEU A 53 -8.30 -15.85 -13.85
CA LEU A 53 -8.18 -14.40 -13.68
C LEU A 53 -8.33 -13.70 -15.03
N HIS A 54 -9.55 -13.29 -15.34
CA HIS A 54 -9.91 -12.67 -16.62
C HIS A 54 -10.24 -11.18 -16.52
N LYS A 55 -10.50 -10.69 -15.31
CA LYS A 55 -10.85 -9.28 -15.05
C LYS A 55 -10.00 -8.69 -13.92
N PRO A 56 -9.65 -7.40 -13.96
CA PRO A 56 -8.85 -6.76 -12.93
C PRO A 56 -9.43 -6.95 -11.52
N GLU A 57 -10.74 -6.89 -11.35
CA GLU A 57 -11.38 -7.09 -10.04
C GLU A 57 -11.17 -8.50 -9.46
N GLN A 58 -10.99 -9.52 -10.32
CA GLN A 58 -10.67 -10.89 -9.89
C GLN A 58 -9.21 -10.96 -9.43
N PHE A 59 -8.31 -10.28 -10.13
CA PHE A 59 -6.91 -10.18 -9.73
C PHE A 59 -6.78 -9.46 -8.38
N LEU A 60 -7.45 -8.32 -8.22
CA LEU A 60 -7.48 -7.59 -6.94
C LEU A 60 -8.08 -8.44 -5.82
N ALA A 61 -9.19 -9.13 -6.07
CA ALA A 61 -9.80 -10.05 -5.11
C ALA A 61 -8.82 -11.15 -4.64
N PHE A 62 -8.09 -11.75 -5.59
CA PHE A 62 -7.10 -12.77 -5.29
C PHE A 62 -5.91 -12.22 -4.48
N ARG A 63 -5.37 -11.05 -4.86
CA ARG A 63 -4.16 -10.50 -4.22
C ARG A 63 -4.43 -9.86 -2.86
N PHE A 64 -5.59 -9.24 -2.68
CA PHE A 64 -5.96 -8.56 -1.42
C PHE A 64 -6.82 -9.41 -0.47
N GLY A 65 -7.27 -10.60 -0.90
CA GLY A 65 -8.15 -11.45 -0.08
C GLY A 65 -9.55 -10.84 0.14
N ILE A 66 -10.02 -10.02 -0.80
CA ILE A 66 -11.33 -9.35 -0.75
C ILE A 66 -12.32 -10.03 -1.70
N GLY A 67 -13.61 -9.75 -1.52
CA GLY A 67 -14.63 -10.18 -2.48
C GLY A 67 -14.49 -9.47 -3.83
N VAL A 68 -14.89 -10.14 -4.93
CA VAL A 68 -14.86 -9.56 -6.28
C VAL A 68 -15.67 -8.27 -6.38
N ALA A 69 -16.78 -8.17 -5.64
CA ALA A 69 -17.56 -6.94 -5.56
C ALA A 69 -16.77 -5.76 -4.97
N ALA A 70 -15.91 -6.00 -3.98
CA ALA A 70 -15.02 -4.98 -3.44
C ALA A 70 -13.92 -4.61 -4.43
N GLY A 71 -13.30 -5.61 -5.08
CA GLY A 71 -12.33 -5.40 -6.16
C GLY A 71 -12.89 -4.53 -7.29
N ARG A 72 -14.15 -4.78 -7.69
CA ARG A 72 -14.83 -4.03 -8.75
C ARG A 72 -14.97 -2.55 -8.42
N ARG A 73 -15.13 -2.17 -7.15
CA ARG A 73 -15.22 -0.76 -6.74
C ARG A 73 -13.96 0.01 -7.12
N TYR A 74 -12.78 -0.54 -6.85
CA TYR A 74 -11.52 0.09 -7.25
C TYR A 74 -11.39 0.21 -8.76
N VAL A 75 -11.83 -0.81 -9.50
CA VAL A 75 -11.82 -0.80 -10.98
C VAL A 75 -12.80 0.23 -11.53
N ASP A 76 -13.98 0.37 -10.95
CA ASP A 76 -14.97 1.39 -11.33
C ASP A 76 -14.40 2.80 -11.13
N VAL A 77 -13.70 3.05 -10.02
CA VAL A 77 -12.99 4.33 -9.80
C VAL A 77 -11.87 4.52 -10.81
N ALA A 78 -11.02 3.53 -11.01
CA ALA A 78 -9.88 3.59 -11.93
C ALA A 78 -10.30 3.89 -13.37
N ARG A 79 -11.43 3.34 -13.84
CA ARG A 79 -11.99 3.63 -15.16
C ARG A 79 -12.39 5.10 -15.35
N ARG A 80 -12.69 5.80 -14.27
CA ARG A 80 -13.10 7.20 -14.27
C ARG A 80 -12.05 8.15 -13.70
N ALA A 81 -10.82 7.67 -13.48
CA ALA A 81 -9.78 8.48 -12.85
C ALA A 81 -9.44 9.74 -13.64
N ASP A 82 -9.46 9.66 -14.98
CA ASP A 82 -9.22 10.81 -15.85
C ASP A 82 -10.43 11.75 -15.96
N GLU A 83 -11.64 11.25 -15.71
CA GLU A 83 -12.88 12.04 -15.73
C GLU A 83 -13.17 12.76 -14.42
N LEU A 84 -12.71 12.19 -13.30
CA LEU A 84 -12.96 12.68 -11.94
C LEU A 84 -11.63 12.89 -11.18
N PRO A 85 -10.69 13.69 -11.73
CA PRO A 85 -9.34 13.81 -11.18
C PRO A 85 -9.34 14.36 -9.75
N ALA A 86 -10.19 15.35 -9.43
CA ALA A 86 -10.20 15.98 -8.12
C ALA A 86 -10.71 15.01 -7.06
N SER A 87 -11.78 14.26 -7.36
CA SER A 87 -12.32 13.27 -6.42
C SER A 87 -11.39 12.09 -6.20
N VAL A 88 -10.68 11.63 -7.25
CA VAL A 88 -9.69 10.56 -7.11
C VAL A 88 -8.45 11.04 -6.36
N ASP A 89 -8.00 12.28 -6.57
CA ASP A 89 -6.88 12.85 -5.82
C ASP A 89 -7.22 13.04 -4.34
N ALA A 90 -8.47 13.40 -4.01
CA ALA A 90 -8.92 13.44 -2.62
C ALA A 90 -8.94 12.05 -1.94
N LEU A 91 -9.20 10.97 -2.69
CA LEU A 91 -9.01 9.61 -2.17
C LEU A 91 -7.53 9.31 -1.94
N ARG A 92 -6.66 9.64 -2.91
CA ARG A 92 -5.20 9.44 -2.81
C ARG A 92 -4.57 10.20 -1.63
N SER A 93 -5.04 11.40 -1.34
CA SER A 93 -4.58 12.20 -0.18
C SER A 93 -5.18 11.76 1.15
N GLY A 94 -6.17 10.87 1.13
CA GLY A 94 -6.86 10.37 2.32
C GLY A 94 -8.02 11.24 2.81
N GLU A 95 -8.33 12.33 2.10
CA GLU A 95 -9.38 13.29 2.45
C GLU A 95 -10.80 12.80 2.14
N LEU A 96 -10.95 11.85 1.23
CA LEU A 96 -12.23 11.26 0.85
C LEU A 96 -12.15 9.73 0.95
N SER A 97 -13.15 9.09 1.54
CA SER A 97 -13.20 7.62 1.58
C SER A 97 -13.68 7.03 0.27
N LEU A 98 -13.27 5.79 -0.03
CA LEU A 98 -13.77 5.03 -1.17
C LEU A 98 -15.31 4.90 -1.12
N ASP A 99 -15.90 4.80 0.07
CA ASP A 99 -17.34 4.69 0.27
C ASP A 99 -18.08 5.98 -0.10
N GLN A 100 -17.53 7.15 0.23
CA GLN A 100 -18.06 8.45 -0.20
C GLN A 100 -17.86 8.70 -1.71
N LEU A 101 -16.79 8.15 -2.29
CA LEU A 101 -16.48 8.31 -3.71
C LEU A 101 -17.40 7.49 -4.63
N MET A 102 -17.88 6.31 -4.20
CA MET A 102 -18.66 5.43 -5.08
C MET A 102 -19.94 6.05 -5.66
N PRO A 103 -20.77 6.80 -4.91
CA PRO A 103 -21.91 7.51 -5.48
C PRO A 103 -21.52 8.52 -6.57
N ILE A 104 -20.40 9.22 -6.39
CA ILE A 104 -19.84 10.19 -7.33
C ILE A 104 -19.45 9.47 -8.63
N VAL A 105 -18.61 8.43 -8.51
CA VAL A 105 -18.15 7.59 -9.63
C VAL A 105 -19.30 6.99 -10.43
N ARG A 106 -20.45 6.69 -9.80
CA ARG A 106 -21.59 6.07 -10.49
C ARG A 106 -22.47 7.03 -11.29
N ARG A 107 -22.52 8.31 -10.92
CA ARG A 107 -23.58 9.22 -11.42
C ARG A 107 -23.12 10.62 -11.79
N VAL A 108 -22.01 11.09 -11.22
CA VAL A 108 -21.58 12.48 -11.39
C VAL A 108 -20.82 12.61 -12.71
N PRO A 109 -21.20 13.54 -13.60
CA PRO A 109 -20.47 13.80 -14.83
C PRO A 109 -19.15 14.53 -14.56
N ALA A 110 -18.19 14.41 -15.49
CA ALA A 110 -16.84 14.96 -15.34
C ALA A 110 -16.81 16.46 -14.99
N TRP A 111 -17.66 17.27 -15.60
CA TRP A 111 -17.71 18.72 -15.36
C TRP A 111 -18.12 19.11 -13.94
N ALA A 112 -18.75 18.21 -13.20
CA ALA A 112 -19.28 18.46 -11.85
C ALA A 112 -18.35 17.96 -10.73
N ASP A 113 -17.18 17.41 -11.07
CA ASP A 113 -16.28 16.74 -10.13
C ASP A 113 -15.92 17.64 -8.93
N ASP A 114 -15.31 18.80 -9.19
CA ASP A 114 -14.85 19.73 -8.15
C ASP A 114 -15.97 20.17 -7.19
N GLN A 115 -17.16 20.43 -7.74
CA GLN A 115 -18.31 20.92 -6.98
C GLN A 115 -18.92 19.84 -6.11
N VAL A 116 -19.08 18.63 -6.65
CA VAL A 116 -19.60 17.51 -5.85
C VAL A 116 -18.56 17.09 -4.80
N LEU A 117 -17.26 17.18 -5.10
CA LEU A 117 -16.20 16.92 -4.14
C LEU A 117 -16.24 17.89 -2.95
N SER A 118 -16.30 19.19 -3.21
CA SER A 118 -16.29 20.23 -2.17
C SER A 118 -17.44 20.04 -1.16
N LEU A 119 -18.60 19.59 -1.67
CA LEU A 119 -19.73 19.18 -0.86
C LEU A 119 -19.49 17.85 -0.15
N SER A 120 -19.05 16.83 -0.88
CA SER A 120 -18.91 15.45 -0.37
C SER A 120 -17.94 15.35 0.80
N LYS A 121 -16.91 16.19 0.84
CA LYS A 121 -15.99 16.26 1.99
C LYS A 121 -16.73 16.50 3.30
N ARG A 122 -17.86 17.20 3.31
CA ARG A 122 -18.63 17.57 4.52
C ARG A 122 -19.81 16.63 4.81
N LEU A 123 -20.12 15.69 3.92
CA LEU A 123 -21.32 14.84 4.01
C LEU A 123 -21.00 13.38 4.35
N THR A 124 -21.97 12.71 4.98
CA THR A 124 -21.98 11.24 5.10
C THR A 124 -22.24 10.59 3.74
N VAL A 125 -21.90 9.31 3.60
CA VAL A 125 -22.21 8.50 2.39
C VAL A 125 -23.71 8.52 2.05
N GLY A 126 -24.57 8.48 3.07
CA GLY A 126 -26.02 8.53 2.90
C GLY A 126 -26.50 9.87 2.32
N GLN A 127 -25.99 10.97 2.87
CA GLN A 127 -26.29 12.33 2.39
C GLN A 127 -25.77 12.55 0.97
N ILE A 128 -24.54 12.12 0.64
CA ILE A 128 -24.00 12.18 -0.72
C ILE A 128 -24.94 11.46 -1.70
N ASN A 129 -25.39 10.24 -1.37
CA ASN A 129 -26.34 9.51 -2.20
C ASN A 129 -27.67 10.27 -2.36
N ALA A 130 -28.19 10.86 -1.29
CA ALA A 130 -29.44 11.62 -1.35
C ALA A 130 -29.33 12.85 -2.24
N VAL A 131 -28.25 13.64 -2.10
CA VAL A 131 -28.00 14.83 -2.93
C VAL A 131 -27.85 14.45 -4.40
N ILE A 132 -26.98 13.47 -4.70
CA ILE A 132 -26.73 13.03 -6.08
C ILE A 132 -27.99 12.46 -6.73
N ASN A 133 -28.84 11.74 -5.99
CA ASN A 133 -30.09 11.19 -6.53
C ASN A 133 -31.14 12.25 -6.83
N LYS A 134 -31.18 13.33 -6.04
CA LYS A 134 -32.14 14.43 -6.21
C LYS A 134 -31.74 15.36 -7.36
N TYR A 135 -30.45 15.44 -7.64
CA TYR A 135 -29.92 16.36 -8.63
C TYR A 135 -30.01 15.78 -10.06
N ASN A 136 -30.57 16.55 -10.98
CA ASN A 136 -30.60 16.20 -12.39
C ASN A 136 -29.47 16.92 -13.13
N PHE A 137 -28.32 16.26 -13.26
CA PHE A 137 -27.13 16.78 -13.94
C PHE A 137 -27.33 17.11 -15.43
N GLU A 138 -28.40 16.63 -16.07
CA GLU A 138 -28.70 16.92 -17.48
C GLU A 138 -29.54 18.18 -17.68
N ARG A 139 -30.32 18.58 -16.65
CA ARG A 139 -31.26 19.73 -16.74
C ARG A 139 -30.84 20.93 -15.89
N SER A 140 -30.18 20.68 -14.78
CA SER A 140 -29.66 21.71 -13.88
C SER A 140 -28.16 21.80 -14.14
N GLY A 141 -27.68 22.93 -14.67
CA GLY A 141 -26.25 23.27 -14.55
C GLY A 141 -25.90 23.52 -13.08
N LEU A 142 -24.61 23.37 -12.72
CA LEU A 142 -23.97 23.51 -11.39
C LEU A 142 -24.88 23.35 -10.15
N PRO A 143 -24.66 22.37 -9.26
CA PRO A 143 -25.29 22.38 -7.95
C PRO A 143 -25.02 23.73 -7.27
N ASP A 144 -26.07 24.55 -7.11
CA ASP A 144 -26.03 25.73 -6.26
C ASP A 144 -26.06 25.27 -4.80
N ASP A 145 -25.28 25.92 -3.94
CA ASP A 145 -25.20 25.62 -2.50
C ASP A 145 -26.58 25.71 -1.82
N SER A 146 -27.54 26.38 -2.46
CA SER A 146 -28.95 26.50 -2.04
C SER A 146 -29.78 25.20 -2.08
N ILE A 147 -29.32 24.13 -2.75
CA ILE A 147 -30.05 22.84 -2.83
C ILE A 147 -29.81 21.97 -1.59
N ILE A 148 -28.72 22.23 -0.88
CA ILE A 148 -28.36 21.50 0.33
C ILE A 148 -29.20 22.11 1.46
N SER A 149 -30.23 21.38 1.89
CA SER A 149 -30.89 21.69 3.15
C SER A 149 -29.82 21.78 4.23
N GLU A 150 -29.73 22.90 4.94
CA GLU A 150 -28.75 23.13 6.02
C GLU A 150 -28.77 21.97 7.05
N ASP A 151 -29.95 21.37 7.24
CA ASP A 151 -30.20 20.17 8.04
C ASP A 151 -29.43 18.90 7.61
N LEU A 152 -28.87 18.86 6.40
CA LEU A 152 -28.08 17.74 5.86
C LEU A 152 -26.57 17.98 5.93
N ILE A 153 -26.12 19.18 6.31
CA ILE A 153 -24.69 19.47 6.48
C ILE A 153 -24.35 19.11 7.92
N ILE A 154 -23.48 18.10 8.12
CA ILE A 154 -22.83 17.96 9.42
C ILE A 154 -22.04 19.25 9.63
N SER A 155 -22.40 20.01 10.66
CA SER A 155 -21.75 21.29 10.91
C SER A 155 -20.24 21.10 11.06
N ASP A 156 -19.44 22.07 10.63
CA ASP A 156 -18.00 22.04 10.88
C ASP A 156 -17.69 21.92 12.38
N ALA A 157 -18.62 22.33 13.26
CA ALA A 157 -18.53 22.15 14.70
C ALA A 157 -18.58 20.68 15.16
N GLU A 158 -19.33 19.80 14.48
CA GLU A 158 -19.42 18.38 14.83
C GLU A 158 -18.26 17.55 14.23
N ARG A 159 -17.66 18.02 13.14
CA ARG A 159 -16.43 17.46 12.54
C ARG A 159 -15.17 18.00 13.23
N ASN A 160 -15.24 19.22 13.75
CA ASN A 160 -14.16 19.97 14.34
C ASN A 160 -14.55 20.49 15.74
N GLU A 161 -14.93 19.61 16.66
CA GLU A 161 -14.98 19.94 18.10
C GLU A 161 -13.58 20.27 18.67
N THR A 162 -12.55 20.35 17.82
CA THR A 162 -11.17 20.73 18.13
C THR A 162 -10.77 22.08 17.55
N GLN A 163 -11.72 22.97 17.24
CA GLN A 163 -11.39 24.40 17.19
C GLN A 163 -11.35 24.95 18.63
N PRO A 164 -10.19 25.43 19.13
CA PRO A 164 -10.01 25.72 20.54
C PRO A 164 -10.80 26.95 20.97
N THR A 165 -11.73 26.75 21.91
CA THR A 165 -12.06 27.77 22.90
C THR A 165 -10.75 28.25 23.53
N GLU A 166 -10.55 29.57 23.56
CA GLU A 166 -9.44 30.30 24.20
C GLU A 166 -8.50 29.41 25.01
N THR A 167 -7.35 29.08 24.44
CA THR A 167 -6.37 28.22 25.10
C THR A 167 -5.71 29.01 26.24
N PRO A 168 -5.87 28.64 27.53
CA PRO A 168 -4.77 28.87 28.46
C PRO A 168 -3.65 27.94 27.98
N SER A 169 -2.58 28.54 27.45
CA SER A 169 -1.34 27.92 26.93
C SER A 169 -1.30 26.39 27.08
N PRO A 170 -1.41 25.62 25.99
CA PRO A 170 -1.58 24.19 26.09
C PRO A 170 -0.29 23.60 26.67
N ARG A 171 -0.41 22.79 27.72
CA ARG A 171 0.71 21.92 28.12
C ARG A 171 0.94 20.94 26.97
N PRO A 172 2.20 20.68 26.56
CA PRO A 172 2.47 19.81 25.43
C PRO A 172 1.87 18.42 25.69
N VAL A 173 0.93 18.00 24.84
CA VAL A 173 0.49 16.60 24.80
C VAL A 173 1.50 15.87 23.92
N GLU A 174 2.30 15.00 24.52
CA GLU A 174 3.26 14.17 23.79
C GLU A 174 2.50 13.21 22.85
N VAL A 175 2.67 13.40 21.54
CA VAL A 175 2.15 12.48 20.53
C VAL A 175 2.98 11.19 20.63
N PRO A 176 2.37 10.01 20.83
CA PRO A 176 3.12 8.78 20.99
C PRO A 176 3.83 8.39 19.70
N ASP A 177 5.10 8.00 19.81
CA ASP A 177 5.91 7.52 18.70
C ASP A 177 5.27 6.30 18.02
N ARG A 178 5.19 6.31 16.69
CA ARG A 178 4.65 5.20 15.88
C ARG A 178 5.68 4.68 14.90
N CYS A 179 5.89 3.38 14.92
CA CYS A 179 6.85 2.70 14.06
C CYS A 179 6.18 1.49 13.39
N TRP A 180 6.28 1.44 12.06
CA TRP A 180 5.96 0.25 11.29
C TRP A 180 7.14 -0.13 10.41
N MET A 181 7.50 -1.40 10.42
CA MET A 181 8.52 -1.95 9.55
C MET A 181 8.12 -3.33 9.01
N GLY A 182 8.61 -3.66 7.82
CA GLY A 182 8.32 -4.93 7.18
C GLY A 182 9.07 -5.11 5.87
N VAL A 183 9.10 -6.36 5.39
CA VAL A 183 9.63 -6.71 4.07
C VAL A 183 8.45 -6.92 3.14
N GLY A 184 8.42 -6.23 2.00
CA GLY A 184 7.43 -6.48 0.96
C GLY A 184 7.73 -7.75 0.17
N ASP A 185 6.73 -8.23 -0.56
CA ASP A 185 6.86 -9.39 -1.46
C ASP A 185 7.92 -9.19 -2.57
N ASP A 186 8.32 -7.94 -2.82
CA ASP A 186 9.44 -7.54 -3.68
C ASP A 186 10.81 -7.67 -3.01
N GLY A 187 10.86 -8.21 -1.80
CA GLY A 187 12.08 -8.36 -0.99
C GLY A 187 12.61 -7.03 -0.44
N ARG A 188 11.90 -5.90 -0.65
CA ARG A 188 12.32 -4.60 -0.15
C ARG A 188 11.88 -4.41 1.29
N TRP A 189 12.84 -4.11 2.16
CA TRP A 189 12.56 -3.70 3.53
C TRP A 189 12.11 -2.25 3.56
N ARG A 190 11.05 -1.96 4.32
CA ARG A 190 10.47 -0.64 4.50
C ARG A 190 10.35 -0.34 5.99
N LEU A 191 10.64 0.91 6.35
CA LEU A 191 10.45 1.48 7.67
C LEU A 191 9.69 2.79 7.52
N ARG A 192 8.65 2.98 8.32
CA ARG A 192 8.00 4.25 8.54
C ARG A 192 7.98 4.53 10.04
N LEU A 193 8.52 5.68 10.40
CA LEU A 193 8.65 6.12 11.78
C LEU A 193 8.11 7.55 11.88
N GLU A 194 7.23 7.77 12.85
CA GLU A 194 6.72 9.07 13.26
C GLU A 194 7.08 9.24 14.73
N THR A 195 7.90 10.23 15.04
CA THR A 195 8.47 10.42 16.37
C THR A 195 8.78 11.88 16.65
N THR A 196 9.10 12.22 17.89
CA THR A 196 9.60 13.54 18.25
C THR A 196 10.86 13.92 17.45
N PRO A 197 11.12 15.22 17.19
CA PRO A 197 12.31 15.64 16.45
C PRO A 197 13.63 15.15 17.06
N GLU A 198 13.71 15.07 18.38
CA GLU A 198 14.91 14.64 19.11
C GLU A 198 15.22 13.15 18.88
N VAL A 199 14.20 12.30 18.98
CA VAL A 199 14.32 10.86 18.73
C VAL A 199 14.55 10.58 17.24
N GLY A 200 13.86 11.33 16.37
CA GLY A 200 14.05 11.25 14.92
C GLY A 200 15.49 11.57 14.50
N LEU A 201 16.08 12.62 15.06
CA LEU A 201 17.47 13.00 14.80
C LEU A 201 18.45 11.93 15.30
N THR A 202 18.17 11.32 16.46
CA THR A 202 18.99 10.24 17.01
C THR A 202 18.99 9.01 16.09
N ILE A 203 17.82 8.61 15.60
CA ILE A 203 17.68 7.47 14.70
C ILE A 203 18.30 7.78 13.33
N GLN A 204 18.13 8.99 12.83
CA GLN A 204 18.78 9.43 11.59
C GLN A 204 20.31 9.33 11.69
N ASN A 205 20.89 9.87 12.77
CA ASN A 205 22.34 9.79 12.99
C ASN A 205 22.83 8.34 13.07
N ALA A 206 22.08 7.45 13.72
CA ALA A 206 22.42 6.04 13.80
C ALA A 206 22.37 5.34 12.43
N VAL A 207 21.40 5.70 11.58
CA VAL A 207 21.28 5.17 10.21
C VAL A 207 22.42 5.69 9.33
N ASP A 208 22.74 6.98 9.42
CA ASP A 208 23.85 7.57 8.66
C ASP A 208 25.19 6.98 9.09
N GLU A 209 25.42 6.78 10.39
CA GLU A 209 26.64 6.11 10.88
C GLU A 209 26.72 4.65 10.42
N ALA A 210 25.61 3.91 10.46
CA ALA A 210 25.55 2.54 9.96
C ALA A 210 25.83 2.48 8.45
N ARG A 211 25.28 3.42 7.68
CA ARG A 211 25.55 3.56 6.25
C ARG A 211 27.02 3.84 5.98
N ASP A 212 27.61 4.78 6.70
CA ASP A 212 29.01 5.17 6.55
C ASP A 212 29.96 4.03 6.94
N ARG A 213 29.60 3.23 7.94
CA ARG A 213 30.36 2.03 8.31
C ARG A 213 30.28 0.96 7.23
N ILE A 214 29.09 0.65 6.69
CA ILE A 214 28.94 -0.29 5.57
C ILE A 214 29.74 0.18 4.35
N PHE A 215 29.72 1.49 4.07
CA PHE A 215 30.48 2.06 2.98
C PHE A 215 32.00 1.90 3.19
N ARG A 216 32.50 2.19 4.40
CA ARG A 216 33.92 2.01 4.76
C ARG A 216 34.35 0.55 4.70
N ASP A 217 33.55 -0.37 5.22
CA ASP A 217 33.87 -1.80 5.21
C ASP A 217 33.89 -2.36 3.78
N THR A 218 32.96 -1.91 2.94
CA THR A 218 32.94 -2.27 1.52
C THR A 218 34.16 -1.70 0.78
N ALA A 219 34.54 -0.44 1.06
CA ALA A 219 35.72 0.20 0.46
C ALA A 219 37.03 -0.48 0.90
N ASN A 220 37.13 -0.85 2.18
CA ASN A 220 38.27 -1.60 2.70
C ASN A 220 38.37 -3.00 2.08
N PHE A 221 37.25 -3.70 1.89
CA PHE A 221 37.22 -5.00 1.22
C PHE A 221 37.70 -4.91 -0.24
N VAL A 222 37.26 -3.89 -0.98
CA VAL A 222 37.71 -3.66 -2.37
C VAL A 222 39.21 -3.33 -2.40
N SER A 223 39.67 -2.47 -1.51
CA SER A 223 41.08 -2.09 -1.38
C SER A 223 41.98 -3.29 -1.04
N GLU A 224 41.56 -4.14 -0.10
CA GLU A 224 42.29 -5.37 0.24
C GLU A 224 42.32 -6.38 -0.92
N ALA A 225 41.20 -6.53 -1.64
CA ALA A 225 41.14 -7.39 -2.82
C ALA A 225 42.07 -6.89 -3.94
N GLU A 226 42.19 -5.57 -4.12
CA GLU A 226 43.12 -4.95 -5.05
C GLU A 226 44.58 -5.08 -4.61
N HIS A 227 44.88 -4.89 -3.32
CA HIS A 227 46.22 -5.11 -2.76
C HIS A 227 46.66 -6.56 -2.91
N ARG A 228 45.74 -7.52 -2.71
CA ARG A 228 46.00 -8.95 -2.93
C ARG A 228 46.28 -9.26 -4.40
N ARG A 229 45.50 -8.70 -5.33
CA ARG A 229 45.74 -8.80 -6.78
C ARG A 229 47.03 -8.13 -7.23
N ALA A 230 47.45 -7.04 -6.58
CA ALA A 230 48.73 -6.40 -6.84
C ALA A 230 49.90 -7.27 -6.36
N ARG A 231 49.80 -7.87 -5.18
CA ARG A 231 50.80 -8.83 -4.66
C ARG A 231 50.92 -10.09 -5.52
N ASP A 232 49.80 -10.65 -5.97
CA ASP A 232 49.78 -11.81 -6.87
C ASP A 232 50.38 -11.50 -8.25
N ARG A 233 50.19 -10.28 -8.76
CA ARG A 233 50.85 -9.84 -9.99
C ARG A 233 52.37 -9.69 -9.80
N SER A 234 52.80 -9.15 -8.67
CA SER A 234 54.22 -9.02 -8.34
C SER A 234 54.90 -10.37 -8.09
N SER A 235 54.22 -11.33 -7.45
CA SER A 235 54.74 -12.69 -7.24
C SER A 235 54.83 -13.48 -8.56
N ARG A 236 53.85 -13.35 -9.45
CA ARG A 236 53.92 -13.92 -10.82
C ARG A 236 55.03 -13.30 -11.67
N ARG A 237 55.35 -12.02 -11.46
CA ARG A 237 56.49 -11.35 -12.14
C ARG A 237 57.83 -11.80 -11.58
N ALA A 238 57.91 -12.17 -10.30
CA ALA A 238 59.10 -12.74 -9.68
C ALA A 238 59.33 -14.22 -10.06
N THR A 239 58.27 -15.01 -10.29
CA THR A 239 58.39 -16.41 -10.71
C THR A 239 58.59 -16.60 -12.22
N ALA A 240 58.40 -15.56 -13.04
CA ALA A 240 58.71 -15.59 -14.47
C ALA A 240 60.22 -15.64 -14.80
N GLY A 241 61.10 -15.55 -13.79
CA GLY A 241 62.56 -15.67 -13.94
C GLY A 241 63.14 -17.06 -13.60
N GLY A 242 62.32 -18.06 -13.27
CA GLY A 242 62.79 -19.32 -12.71
C GLY A 242 62.26 -20.57 -13.41
N ASP A 243 63.08 -21.04 -14.35
CA ASP A 243 63.32 -22.45 -14.70
C ASP A 243 62.27 -23.28 -15.47
N ARG A 244 62.79 -23.91 -16.52
CA ARG A 244 62.14 -24.82 -17.45
C ARG A 244 62.27 -26.24 -16.91
N ARG A 245 61.16 -26.89 -16.56
CA ARG A 245 60.97 -28.35 -16.73
C ARG A 245 59.53 -28.74 -16.41
N ALA A 246 58.91 -29.40 -17.38
CA ALA A 246 57.55 -29.91 -17.34
C ALA A 246 57.38 -31.00 -16.28
N HIS A 247 56.18 -31.12 -15.69
CA HIS A 247 55.43 -32.37 -15.70
C HIS A 247 53.93 -32.11 -15.54
N HIS A 248 53.18 -32.79 -16.40
CA HIS A 248 51.74 -32.78 -16.56
C HIS A 248 50.97 -33.18 -15.30
N LEU A 249 49.92 -32.42 -14.96
CA LEU A 249 48.69 -32.94 -14.40
C LEU A 249 47.52 -32.13 -14.99
N ARG A 250 46.89 -32.68 -16.04
CA ARG A 250 45.59 -32.22 -16.54
C ARG A 250 44.52 -32.64 -15.53
N ARG A 251 43.77 -31.68 -14.99
CA ARG A 251 42.37 -31.93 -14.61
C ARG A 251 41.49 -31.00 -15.45
N HIS A 252 40.57 -31.64 -16.17
CA HIS A 252 39.63 -31.03 -17.09
C HIS A 252 38.61 -30.18 -16.32
N ALA A 253 38.47 -28.91 -16.70
CA ALA A 253 37.30 -28.11 -16.37
C ALA A 253 36.17 -28.53 -17.32
N HIS A 254 35.18 -29.26 -16.81
CA HIS A 254 33.90 -29.41 -17.49
C HIS A 254 33.05 -28.19 -17.13
N ALA A 255 32.90 -27.28 -18.10
CA ALA A 255 31.78 -26.35 -18.12
C ALA A 255 30.50 -27.18 -18.40
N GLY A 256 29.55 -27.12 -17.47
CA GLY A 256 28.25 -27.75 -17.59
C GLY A 256 27.18 -26.79 -17.07
N VAL A 257 26.48 -26.15 -18.00
CA VAL A 257 25.17 -25.53 -17.78
C VAL A 257 24.17 -26.64 -17.43
N PRO A 258 23.26 -26.45 -16.46
CA PRO A 258 21.82 -26.51 -16.79
C PRO A 258 20.94 -25.64 -15.83
N PRO A 259 19.59 -25.67 -15.92
CA PRO A 259 18.76 -25.19 -17.03
C PRO A 259 17.56 -24.33 -16.52
N GLN A 260 16.85 -23.69 -17.45
CA GLN A 260 15.47 -23.25 -17.20
C GLN A 260 14.48 -24.43 -17.21
N ARG A 261 13.51 -24.44 -16.29
CA ARG A 261 12.15 -25.04 -16.33
C ARG A 261 11.49 -24.67 -14.99
N GLY A 262 10.24 -24.21 -14.90
CA GLY A 262 9.06 -24.55 -15.67
C GLY A 262 8.08 -25.26 -14.73
N ALA A 263 6.91 -24.65 -14.55
CA ALA A 263 5.68 -25.13 -13.89
C ALA A 263 5.64 -26.56 -13.33
N ASP A 264 5.13 -26.71 -12.11
CA ASP A 264 4.30 -27.87 -11.78
C ASP A 264 3.08 -27.46 -10.95
N LEU A 265 1.94 -27.46 -11.64
CA LEU A 265 0.61 -27.61 -11.06
C LEU A 265 0.38 -29.13 -10.95
N GLY A 266 0.08 -29.65 -9.76
CA GLY A 266 -0.74 -30.87 -9.68
C GLY A 266 -0.45 -31.88 -8.57
N ARG A 267 -1.30 -31.81 -7.53
CA ARG A 267 -1.90 -32.92 -6.76
C ARG A 267 -1.02 -33.81 -5.87
N ALA A 268 -1.26 -33.66 -4.57
CA ALA A 268 -1.48 -34.78 -3.67
C ALA A 268 -2.80 -34.59 -2.92
N TYR A 269 -3.90 -35.06 -3.51
CA TYR A 269 -5.14 -35.41 -2.79
C TYR A 269 -5.77 -36.56 -3.58
N SER A 270 -5.72 -37.78 -3.03
CA SER A 270 -6.73 -38.84 -3.19
C SER A 270 -6.32 -40.15 -2.50
N ALA A 271 -7.08 -40.52 -1.46
CA ALA A 271 -7.58 -41.87 -1.07
C ALA A 271 -7.96 -41.77 0.42
N HIS A 272 -9.16 -42.01 0.94
CA HIS A 272 -10.31 -42.89 0.65
C HIS A 272 -11.58 -42.17 1.19
N ARG A 273 -12.82 -42.36 0.73
CA ARG A 273 -13.56 -43.62 0.56
C ARG A 273 -14.82 -43.39 -0.28
N SER A 274 -15.20 -44.42 -0.99
CA SER A 274 -16.28 -44.56 -1.97
C SER A 274 -17.70 -44.56 -1.39
N GLY A 275 -18.69 -44.14 -2.20
CA GLY A 275 -20.12 -44.38 -2.02
C GLY A 275 -20.93 -43.75 -3.17
N PRO A 276 -21.70 -44.51 -3.98
CA PRO A 276 -22.14 -44.08 -5.31
C PRO A 276 -23.52 -43.40 -5.29
N TYR A 277 -23.71 -42.39 -6.15
CA TYR A 277 -25.04 -42.00 -6.63
C TYR A 277 -25.02 -41.93 -8.15
N PRO A 278 -25.89 -42.69 -8.85
CA PRO A 278 -25.95 -42.69 -10.30
C PRO A 278 -26.74 -41.49 -10.84
N GLN A 279 -26.32 -40.95 -11.98
CA GLN A 279 -27.14 -40.11 -12.83
C GLN A 279 -27.85 -40.94 -13.90
N GLY A 280 -29.08 -40.52 -14.22
CA GLY A 280 -29.59 -40.54 -15.58
C GLY A 280 -30.68 -41.57 -15.86
N GLY A 281 -31.90 -41.08 -16.08
CA GLY A 281 -32.99 -41.83 -16.68
C GLY A 281 -34.18 -40.93 -16.97
N ALA A 282 -34.32 -40.53 -18.24
CA ALA A 282 -35.44 -39.77 -18.79
C ALA A 282 -36.73 -40.60 -18.91
N ALA A 283 -37.80 -39.89 -19.27
CA ALA A 283 -39.08 -40.35 -19.84
C ALA A 283 -40.18 -40.82 -18.86
N ALA A 284 -41.15 -39.93 -18.61
CA ALA A 284 -42.56 -40.02 -19.02
C ALA A 284 -43.34 -38.83 -18.42
#